data_AF-A0A835YZD2-F1
#
_entry.id   AF-A0A835YZD2-F1
#
_cell.length_a   1.000
_cell.length_b   1.000
_cell.length_c   1.000
_cell.angle_alpha   90.00
_cell.angle_beta   90.00
_cell.angle_gamma   90.00
#
_symmetry.space_group_name_H-M   'P 1'
#
loop_
_entity.id
_entity.type
_entity.pdbx_description
1 polymer ?
#
loop_
_entity_poly.entity_id
_entity_poly.type
_entity_poly.pdbx_seq_one_letter_code
_entity_poly.pdbx_strand_id
1 'polypeptide(L)'
;MRSTMLRILVASVLFCACVAFHQAPLVRSAALRAGVSSHARRSCLQMVSSAVDGITDDKRRLLKIVSTTGMGKEESIAGAQEVDAIINKLETLGKGFDEATVDGEWQLVFSRNSKGSPSLQKVFSFQKGFANFDVREKVFHNIVQLAGNKIKVLADVAYEAEGDRLHSTITMAGIKLGPLFIPLPFKGRKGYLDMLYLDDEFRVTKGNRGGVFLHVRPNSLLSKEA
;
A
#
# COMPACT_ATOMS: atom_id res chain seq x y z
N MET A 1 20.39 -21.73 -14.17
CA MET A 1 20.01 -21.06 -12.89
C MET A 1 19.77 -19.55 -12.98
N ARG A 2 20.52 -18.74 -13.76
CA ARG A 2 20.35 -17.27 -13.77
C ARG A 2 19.00 -16.73 -14.31
N SER A 3 18.33 -17.45 -15.22
CA SER A 3 17.06 -17.02 -15.85
C SER A 3 15.86 -16.96 -14.88
N THR A 4 15.78 -17.90 -13.93
CA THR A 4 14.63 -18.02 -13.02
C THR A 4 14.57 -16.88 -12.00
N MET A 5 15.72 -16.42 -11.50
CA MET A 5 15.80 -15.28 -10.58
C MET A 5 15.27 -13.99 -11.21
N LEU A 6 15.66 -13.70 -12.46
CA LEU A 6 15.23 -12.49 -13.16
C LEU A 6 13.72 -12.50 -13.42
N ARG A 7 13.13 -13.66 -13.78
CA ARG A 7 11.68 -13.81 -13.93
C ARG A 7 10.92 -13.54 -12.62
N ILE A 8 11.43 -14.02 -11.48
CA ILE A 8 10.84 -13.76 -10.16
C ILE A 8 10.97 -12.28 -9.78
N LEU A 9 12.14 -11.67 -10.00
CA LEU A 9 12.41 -10.26 -9.68
C LEU A 9 11.51 -9.31 -10.47
N VAL A 10 11.38 -9.54 -11.79
CA VAL A 10 10.47 -8.81 -12.67
C VAL A 10 9.02 -9.05 -12.24
N ALA A 11 8.62 -10.30 -11.95
CA ALA A 11 7.28 -10.61 -11.49
C ALA A 11 6.90 -9.95 -10.15
N SER A 12 7.84 -9.80 -9.20
CA SER A 12 7.55 -9.17 -7.89
C SER A 12 7.37 -7.66 -7.99
N VAL A 13 8.21 -6.93 -8.75
CA VAL A 13 8.01 -5.47 -8.90
C VAL A 13 6.77 -5.17 -9.73
N LEU A 14 6.52 -5.98 -10.75
CA LEU A 14 5.28 -5.90 -11.51
C LEU A 14 4.10 -6.55 -10.79
N PHE A 15 4.26 -7.14 -9.61
CA PHE A 15 3.10 -7.56 -8.81
C PHE A 15 2.40 -6.35 -8.19
N CYS A 16 3.17 -5.33 -7.79
CA CYS A 16 2.61 -4.07 -7.30
C CYS A 16 1.91 -3.27 -8.44
N ALA A 17 2.43 -3.35 -9.67
CA ALA A 17 1.90 -2.61 -10.82
C ALA A 17 0.90 -3.37 -11.72
N CYS A 18 0.96 -4.70 -11.81
CA CYS A 18 0.15 -5.54 -12.72
C CYS A 18 -0.85 -6.46 -12.01
N VAL A 19 -1.20 -6.21 -10.75
CA VAL A 19 -2.40 -6.83 -10.17
C VAL A 19 -3.62 -6.26 -10.89
N ALA A 20 -3.91 -4.98 -10.66
CA ALA A 20 -4.97 -4.15 -11.25
C ALA A 20 -5.33 -4.46 -12.74
N PHE A 21 -6.37 -5.27 -13.13
CA PHE A 21 -7.10 -5.27 -14.45
C PHE A 21 -8.46 -6.06 -14.47
N HIS A 22 -9.63 -5.38 -14.45
CA HIS A 22 -11.01 -5.74 -14.95
C HIS A 22 -12.18 -5.32 -14.00
N GLN A 23 -13.31 -4.86 -14.58
CA GLN A 23 -14.44 -4.06 -13.99
C GLN A 23 -15.58 -4.95 -13.38
N ALA A 24 -16.67 -4.48 -12.72
CA ALA A 24 -17.33 -3.16 -12.48
C ALA A 24 -18.05 -3.19 -11.07
N PRO A 25 -19.18 -2.49 -10.70
CA PRO A 25 -19.98 -1.40 -11.29
C PRO A 25 -20.20 -0.16 -10.36
N LEU A 26 -21.45 0.26 -10.04
CA LEU A 26 -21.90 1.58 -9.54
C LEU A 26 -22.74 1.55 -8.22
N VAL A 27 -22.82 2.69 -7.50
CA VAL A 27 -24.04 3.47 -7.08
C VAL A 27 -23.89 4.18 -5.69
N ARG A 28 -24.45 5.40 -5.61
CA ARG A 28 -24.46 6.38 -4.50
C ARG A 28 -25.41 6.03 -3.33
N SER A 29 -25.17 6.63 -2.15
CA SER A 29 -26.23 7.31 -1.37
C SER A 29 -25.67 8.35 -0.37
N ALA A 30 -26.54 9.14 0.27
CA ALA A 30 -26.16 10.39 0.97
C ALA A 30 -26.89 10.62 2.32
N ALA A 31 -26.51 11.72 3.00
CA ALA A 31 -27.12 12.32 4.21
C ALA A 31 -26.82 11.60 5.55
N LEU A 32 -26.97 12.20 6.74
CA LEU A 32 -27.57 13.49 7.14
C LEU A 32 -26.89 13.98 8.46
N ARG A 33 -26.81 15.29 8.73
CA ARG A 33 -26.21 15.83 9.97
C ARG A 33 -27.27 16.09 11.07
N ALA A 34 -26.96 15.74 12.31
CA ALA A 34 -27.72 16.12 13.52
C ALA A 34 -26.79 16.69 14.60
N GLY A 35 -27.25 17.71 15.34
CA GLY A 35 -26.45 18.43 16.34
C GLY A 35 -26.41 17.73 17.71
N VAL A 36 -25.24 17.72 18.36
CA VAL A 36 -24.99 16.97 19.60
C VAL A 36 -24.68 17.87 20.80
N SER A 37 -25.37 17.59 21.91
CA SER A 37 -25.32 18.28 23.22
C SER A 37 -23.94 18.22 23.92
N SER A 38 -23.64 19.18 24.79
CA SER A 38 -22.32 19.35 25.46
C SER A 38 -21.89 18.17 26.34
N HIS A 39 -22.83 17.48 27.01
CA HIS A 39 -22.49 16.30 27.81
C HIS A 39 -22.16 15.09 26.91
N ALA A 40 -22.94 14.93 25.83
CA ALA A 40 -22.65 13.96 24.78
C ALA A 40 -21.35 14.28 24.03
N ARG A 41 -20.95 15.57 23.89
CA ARG A 41 -19.62 15.94 23.38
C ARG A 41 -18.49 15.45 24.28
N ARG A 42 -18.62 15.53 25.61
CA ARG A 42 -17.56 15.07 26.53
C ARG A 42 -17.40 13.54 26.51
N SER A 43 -18.51 12.82 26.50
CA SER A 43 -18.52 11.35 26.32
C SER A 43 -17.98 10.95 24.94
N CYS A 44 -18.41 11.63 23.87
CA CYS A 44 -17.91 11.42 22.51
C CYS A 44 -16.41 11.68 22.41
N LEU A 45 -15.89 12.78 22.97
CA LEU A 45 -14.44 13.07 22.99
C LEU A 45 -13.64 11.97 23.71
N GLN A 46 -14.15 11.42 24.81
CA GLN A 46 -13.48 10.33 25.51
C GLN A 46 -13.50 9.02 24.71
N MET A 47 -14.62 8.70 24.05
CA MET A 47 -14.71 7.54 23.13
C MET A 47 -13.81 7.71 21.90
N VAL A 48 -13.75 8.93 21.33
CA VAL A 48 -12.87 9.27 20.20
C VAL A 48 -11.41 9.17 20.61
N SER A 49 -11.02 9.66 21.78
CA SER A 49 -9.65 9.48 22.31
C SER A 49 -9.31 8.00 22.41
N SER A 50 -10.12 7.20 23.11
CA SER A 50 -9.84 5.77 23.27
C SER A 50 -9.82 5.00 21.94
N ALA A 51 -10.62 5.43 20.95
CA ALA A 51 -10.58 4.86 19.60
C ALA A 51 -9.29 5.23 18.86
N VAL A 52 -8.84 6.49 18.94
CA VAL A 52 -7.58 6.97 18.36
C VAL A 52 -6.37 6.30 19.01
N ASP A 53 -6.37 6.16 20.34
CA ASP A 53 -5.34 5.45 21.11
C ASP A 53 -5.28 3.97 20.69
N GLY A 54 -6.45 3.32 20.54
CA GLY A 54 -6.56 1.96 20.05
C GLY A 54 -6.01 1.76 18.62
N ILE A 55 -6.37 2.66 17.69
CA ILE A 55 -5.83 2.67 16.31
C ILE A 55 -4.30 2.84 16.33
N THR A 56 -3.79 3.68 17.23
CA THR A 56 -2.35 3.93 17.39
C THR A 56 -1.63 2.71 17.97
N ASP A 57 -2.28 1.90 18.80
CA ASP A 57 -1.75 0.60 19.23
C ASP A 57 -1.77 -0.44 18.09
N ASP A 58 -2.89 -0.58 17.37
CA ASP A 58 -3.00 -1.48 16.22
C ASP A 58 -1.93 -1.20 15.15
N LYS A 59 -1.72 0.07 14.80
CA LYS A 59 -0.65 0.52 13.89
C LYS A 59 0.74 0.10 14.37
N ARG A 60 1.04 0.31 15.66
CA ARG A 60 2.34 -0.09 16.26
C ARG A 60 2.50 -1.62 16.26
N ARG A 61 1.43 -2.35 16.58
CA ARG A 61 1.40 -3.82 16.57
C ARG A 61 1.61 -4.38 15.17
N LEU A 62 0.90 -3.86 14.16
CA LEU A 62 1.07 -4.23 12.75
C LEU A 62 2.51 -4.03 12.28
N LEU A 63 3.12 -2.89 12.54
CA LEU A 63 4.53 -2.64 12.22
C LEU A 63 5.48 -3.60 12.95
N LYS A 64 5.17 -4.01 14.19
CA LYS A 64 5.97 -4.99 14.93
C LYS A 64 5.89 -6.37 14.27
N ILE A 65 4.71 -6.85 13.87
CA ILE A 65 4.56 -8.14 13.16
C ILE A 65 5.31 -8.10 11.83
N VAL A 66 5.09 -7.04 11.04
CA VAL A 66 5.68 -6.88 9.70
C VAL A 66 7.22 -6.79 9.75
N SER A 67 7.78 -6.10 10.74
CA SER A 67 9.25 -6.01 10.92
C SER A 67 9.87 -7.29 11.50
N THR A 68 9.18 -8.00 12.40
CA THR A 68 9.67 -9.26 12.98
C THR A 68 9.55 -10.46 12.04
N THR A 69 8.65 -10.42 11.05
CA THR A 69 8.50 -11.46 10.00
C THR A 69 9.59 -11.34 8.92
N GLY A 70 10.82 -10.99 9.32
CA GLY A 70 11.92 -10.66 8.44
C GLY A 70 12.43 -11.83 7.57
N MET A 71 12.75 -11.49 6.32
CA MET A 71 13.54 -12.28 5.36
C MET A 71 13.09 -13.75 5.12
N GLY A 72 12.08 -13.91 4.26
CA GLY A 72 11.85 -15.16 3.53
C GLY A 72 11.31 -16.33 4.37
N LYS A 73 10.80 -16.04 5.57
CA LYS A 73 10.01 -16.97 6.36
C LYS A 73 8.53 -16.82 6.00
N GLU A 74 7.80 -17.93 6.04
CA GLU A 74 6.34 -17.88 6.02
C GLU A 74 5.84 -17.22 7.33
N GLU A 75 4.75 -16.48 7.21
CA GLU A 75 4.06 -15.87 8.34
C GLU A 75 3.54 -16.99 9.27
N SER A 76 3.67 -16.83 10.59
CA SER A 76 3.00 -17.75 11.51
C SER A 76 1.49 -17.60 11.35
N ILE A 77 0.72 -18.68 11.54
CA ILE A 77 -0.76 -18.63 11.41
C ILE A 77 -1.35 -17.54 12.31
N ALA A 78 -0.85 -17.42 13.55
CA ALA A 78 -1.25 -16.37 14.48
C ALA A 78 -0.88 -14.95 13.98
N GLY A 79 0.33 -14.77 13.43
CA GLY A 79 0.73 -13.49 12.83
C GLY A 79 -0.16 -13.11 11.64
N ALA A 80 -0.48 -14.06 10.77
CA ALA A 80 -1.33 -13.84 9.61
C ALA A 80 -2.75 -13.41 10.02
N GLN A 81 -3.34 -14.11 11.01
CA GLN A 81 -4.64 -13.77 11.60
C GLN A 81 -4.63 -12.40 12.27
N GLU A 82 -3.53 -12.03 12.95
CA GLU A 82 -3.38 -10.74 13.62
C GLU A 82 -3.25 -9.58 12.61
N VAL A 83 -2.49 -9.78 11.54
CA VAL A 83 -2.41 -8.84 10.41
C VAL A 83 -3.77 -8.66 9.74
N ASP A 84 -4.51 -9.74 9.48
CA ASP A 84 -5.86 -9.66 8.90
C ASP A 84 -6.84 -8.94 9.84
N ALA A 85 -6.81 -9.24 11.14
CA ALA A 85 -7.67 -8.57 12.12
C ALA A 85 -7.42 -7.05 12.16
N ILE A 86 -6.16 -6.62 12.12
CA ILE A 86 -5.82 -5.20 12.10
C ILE A 86 -6.18 -4.56 10.75
N ILE A 87 -5.87 -5.20 9.62
CA ILE A 87 -6.20 -4.66 8.29
C ILE A 87 -7.72 -4.52 8.12
N ASN A 88 -8.50 -5.52 8.51
CA ASN A 88 -9.97 -5.46 8.48
C ASN A 88 -10.49 -4.32 9.37
N LYS A 89 -9.90 -4.11 10.56
CA LYS A 89 -10.26 -3.00 11.44
C LYS A 89 -9.94 -1.64 10.81
N LEU A 90 -8.78 -1.50 10.15
CA LEU A 90 -8.44 -0.29 9.39
C LEU A 90 -9.43 -0.08 8.22
N GLU A 91 -9.78 -1.10 7.46
CA GLU A 91 -10.77 -1.04 6.38
C GLU A 91 -12.15 -0.58 6.89
N THR A 92 -12.61 -1.07 8.06
CA THR A 92 -13.89 -0.61 8.66
C THR A 92 -13.89 0.84 9.12
N LEU A 93 -12.72 1.47 9.32
CA LEU A 93 -12.63 2.88 9.68
C LEU A 93 -12.77 3.81 8.47
N GLY A 94 -12.62 3.28 7.24
CA GLY A 94 -13.03 3.95 5.99
C GLY A 94 -12.57 5.40 5.86
N LYS A 95 -11.26 5.66 5.88
CA LYS A 95 -10.71 7.02 5.68
C LYS A 95 -10.67 7.46 4.20
N GLY A 96 -10.90 6.53 3.28
CA GLY A 96 -11.06 6.78 1.84
C GLY A 96 -9.81 7.29 1.11
N PHE A 97 -9.98 7.69 -0.14
CA PHE A 97 -8.98 8.40 -0.92
C PHE A 97 -9.07 9.91 -0.69
N ASP A 98 -7.96 10.52 -0.24
CA ASP A 98 -7.79 11.96 -0.14
C ASP A 98 -6.50 12.40 -0.84
N GLU A 99 -6.61 13.42 -1.70
CA GLU A 99 -5.50 13.88 -2.52
C GLU A 99 -4.42 14.62 -1.71
N ALA A 100 -4.79 15.34 -0.63
CA ALA A 100 -3.80 16.03 0.19
C ALA A 100 -2.99 15.03 1.05
N THR A 101 -3.65 14.01 1.60
CA THR A 101 -3.02 12.99 2.44
C THR A 101 -2.23 11.95 1.64
N VAL A 102 -2.63 11.62 0.40
CA VAL A 102 -1.93 10.61 -0.41
C VAL A 102 -0.64 11.11 -1.06
N ASP A 103 -0.48 12.41 -1.28
CA ASP A 103 0.62 12.97 -2.08
C ASP A 103 2.02 12.68 -1.49
N GLY A 104 3.04 12.58 -2.35
CA GLY A 104 4.43 12.39 -1.93
C GLY A 104 4.82 10.95 -1.59
N GLU A 105 5.80 10.79 -0.69
CA GLU A 105 6.54 9.52 -0.53
C GLU A 105 5.85 8.45 0.32
N TRP A 106 5.94 7.19 -0.13
CA TRP A 106 5.37 6.01 0.53
C TRP A 106 6.26 4.79 0.37
N GLN A 107 6.69 4.20 1.48
CA GLN A 107 7.47 2.97 1.49
C GLN A 107 6.56 1.75 1.68
N LEU A 108 6.64 0.77 0.77
CA LEU A 108 5.98 -0.54 0.93
C LEU A 108 6.66 -1.31 2.06
N VAL A 109 5.89 -1.74 3.06
CA VAL A 109 6.40 -2.54 4.20
C VAL A 109 5.81 -3.94 4.25
N PHE A 110 4.60 -4.16 3.72
CA PHE A 110 3.98 -5.48 3.65
C PHE A 110 3.13 -5.64 2.39
N SER A 111 3.08 -6.85 1.85
CA SER A 111 2.16 -7.23 0.78
C SER A 111 1.73 -8.69 0.91
N ARG A 112 0.50 -9.00 0.45
CA ARG A 112 -0.04 -10.36 0.37
C ARG A 112 -0.80 -10.56 -0.95
N ASN A 113 -0.87 -11.79 -1.45
CA ASN A 113 -1.64 -12.14 -2.65
C ASN A 113 -3.07 -12.60 -2.28
N SER A 114 -3.95 -12.74 -3.28
CA SER A 114 -5.34 -13.20 -3.10
C SER A 114 -5.55 -14.67 -2.79
N LYS A 115 -4.55 -15.54 -2.97
CA LYS A 115 -4.68 -16.99 -2.77
C LYS A 115 -4.53 -17.40 -1.29
N GLY A 116 -4.64 -16.45 -0.36
CA GLY A 116 -4.55 -16.69 1.08
C GLY A 116 -3.18 -17.09 1.59
N SER A 117 -2.25 -17.50 0.73
CA SER A 117 -0.86 -17.70 1.12
C SER A 117 -0.25 -16.35 1.51
N PRO A 118 0.45 -16.26 2.67
CA PRO A 118 1.36 -15.18 2.98
C PRO A 118 2.46 -15.12 1.94
N SER A 119 2.16 -14.47 0.81
CA SER A 119 3.17 -13.99 -0.13
C SER A 119 3.85 -12.77 0.45
N LEU A 120 4.53 -12.99 1.58
CA LEU A 120 5.85 -12.44 1.89
C LEU A 120 6.84 -12.84 0.78
N GLN A 121 6.51 -12.49 -0.47
CA GLN A 121 7.43 -12.46 -1.58
C GLN A 121 8.33 -11.25 -1.40
N LYS A 122 9.18 -11.38 -0.39
CA LYS A 122 10.49 -10.73 -0.33
C LYS A 122 10.40 -9.21 -0.35
N VAL A 123 9.80 -8.65 0.71
CA VAL A 123 10.39 -7.45 1.30
C VAL A 123 11.75 -7.86 1.86
N PHE A 124 12.75 -7.92 0.98
CA PHE A 124 14.13 -8.04 1.38
C PHE A 124 14.48 -6.75 2.14
N SER A 125 15.07 -6.87 3.33
CA SER A 125 15.53 -5.73 4.15
C SER A 125 16.55 -4.82 3.45
N PHE A 126 17.02 -5.22 2.26
CA PHE A 126 17.94 -4.51 1.38
C PHE A 126 17.27 -3.81 0.18
N GLN A 127 15.94 -3.85 0.06
CA GLN A 127 15.19 -3.32 -1.08
C GLN A 127 14.16 -2.29 -0.63
N LYS A 128 14.48 -1.00 -0.82
CA LYS A 128 13.51 0.07 -0.61
C LYS A 128 12.55 0.10 -1.81
N GLY A 129 11.31 -0.34 -1.58
CA GLY A 129 10.19 -0.23 -2.51
C GLY A 129 9.38 1.01 -2.18
N PHE A 130 9.35 1.96 -3.11
CA PHE A 130 8.56 3.19 -3.01
C PHE A 130 7.39 3.14 -3.99
N ALA A 131 6.27 3.74 -3.62
CA ALA A 131 5.07 3.90 -4.45
C ALA A 131 4.51 5.31 -4.21
N ASN A 132 5.32 6.29 -4.61
CA ASN A 132 5.15 7.71 -4.34
C ASN A 132 4.06 8.28 -5.25
N PHE A 133 3.13 9.07 -4.71
CA PHE A 133 2.11 9.74 -5.51
C PHE A 133 2.61 11.14 -5.91
N ASP A 134 2.31 11.52 -7.15
CA ASP A 134 2.33 12.89 -7.62
C ASP A 134 0.90 13.22 -8.05
N VAL A 135 0.19 13.93 -7.17
CA VAL A 135 -1.23 14.29 -7.36
C VAL A 135 -1.41 15.33 -8.46
N ARG A 136 -0.37 16.10 -8.79
CA ARG A 136 -0.39 17.13 -9.82
C ARG A 136 -0.30 16.50 -11.21
N GLU A 137 0.63 15.56 -11.38
CA GLU A 137 0.82 14.83 -12.65
C GLU A 137 -0.15 13.63 -12.79
N LYS A 138 -0.94 13.33 -11.75
CA LYS A 138 -1.85 12.17 -11.65
C LYS A 138 -1.13 10.84 -11.95
N VAL A 139 0.07 10.70 -11.41
CA VAL A 139 0.91 9.50 -11.53
C VAL A 139 1.32 9.02 -10.15
N PHE A 140 1.47 7.70 -9.97
CA PHE A 140 2.29 7.17 -8.89
C PHE A 140 3.50 6.39 -9.41
N HIS A 141 4.66 6.70 -8.83
CA HIS A 141 5.98 6.21 -9.22
C HIS A 141 6.36 5.01 -8.36
N ASN A 142 6.30 3.82 -8.95
CA ASN A 142 6.76 2.60 -8.30
C ASN A 142 8.25 2.41 -8.54
N ILE A 143 9.05 2.47 -7.49
CA ILE A 143 10.51 2.41 -7.55
C ILE A 143 11.00 1.32 -6.60
N VAL A 144 11.50 0.21 -7.14
CA VAL A 144 12.13 -0.84 -6.34
C VAL A 144 13.64 -0.82 -6.55
N GLN A 145 14.37 -0.56 -5.48
CA GLN A 145 15.83 -0.45 -5.48
C GLN A 145 16.46 -1.78 -5.09
N LEU A 146 17.44 -2.24 -5.87
CA LEU A 146 18.03 -3.58 -5.78
C LEU A 146 19.57 -3.48 -5.77
N ALA A 147 20.24 -4.46 -5.15
CA ALA A 147 21.69 -4.61 -5.14
C ALA A 147 22.45 -3.33 -4.68
N GLY A 148 21.99 -2.70 -3.59
CA GLY A 148 22.57 -1.44 -3.10
C GLY A 148 22.36 -0.29 -4.08
N ASN A 149 21.12 -0.12 -4.56
CA ASN A 149 20.66 0.91 -5.51
C ASN A 149 21.29 0.89 -6.91
N LYS A 150 22.15 -0.09 -7.22
CA LYS A 150 22.80 -0.28 -8.54
C LYS A 150 21.82 -0.65 -9.64
N ILE A 151 20.73 -1.32 -9.29
CA ILE A 151 19.63 -1.67 -10.20
C ILE A 151 18.35 -1.07 -9.61
N LYS A 152 17.60 -0.34 -10.43
CA LYS A 152 16.25 0.13 -10.07
C LYS A 152 15.25 -0.47 -11.05
N VAL A 153 14.13 -0.97 -10.56
CA VAL A 153 12.98 -1.29 -11.40
C VAL A 153 11.95 -0.20 -11.19
N LEU A 154 11.48 0.38 -12.29
CA LEU A 154 10.61 1.55 -12.32
C LEU A 154 9.29 1.18 -13.00
N ALA A 155 8.17 1.67 -12.47
CA ALA A 155 6.90 1.71 -13.20
C ALA A 155 6.11 2.96 -12.83
N ASP A 156 5.88 3.82 -13.83
CA ASP A 156 4.99 4.98 -13.69
C ASP A 156 3.59 4.54 -14.05
N VAL A 157 2.64 4.88 -13.19
CA VAL A 157 1.24 4.48 -13.31
C VAL A 157 0.38 5.74 -13.22
N ALA A 158 -0.18 6.16 -14.36
CA ALA A 158 -1.19 7.22 -14.36
C ALA A 158 -2.45 6.71 -13.66
N TYR A 159 -3.19 7.58 -12.98
CA TYR A 159 -4.42 7.19 -12.28
C TYR A 159 -5.55 8.22 -12.41
N GLU A 160 -6.78 7.72 -12.37
CA GLU A 160 -8.02 8.48 -12.28
C GLU A 160 -8.80 8.00 -11.04
N ALA A 161 -9.25 8.92 -10.19
CA ALA A 161 -9.97 8.58 -8.95
C ALA A 161 -11.49 8.55 -9.16
N GLU A 162 -12.14 7.45 -8.77
CA GLU A 162 -13.59 7.27 -8.70
C GLU A 162 -13.96 6.90 -7.24
N GLY A 163 -14.12 7.92 -6.39
CA GLY A 163 -14.18 7.72 -4.94
C GLY A 163 -12.87 7.10 -4.44
N ASP A 164 -12.99 6.01 -3.68
CA ASP A 164 -11.84 5.30 -3.11
C ASP A 164 -11.11 4.39 -4.11
N ARG A 165 -11.60 4.28 -5.35
CA ARG A 165 -11.02 3.44 -6.41
C ARG A 165 -10.17 4.28 -7.36
N LEU A 166 -8.91 3.87 -7.52
CA LEU A 166 -7.95 4.50 -8.43
C LEU A 166 -7.78 3.66 -9.69
N HIS A 167 -8.48 4.04 -10.77
CA HIS A 167 -8.30 3.44 -12.08
C HIS A 167 -6.91 3.76 -12.61
N SER A 168 -6.08 2.74 -12.73
CA SER A 168 -4.64 2.84 -13.00
C SER A 168 -4.35 2.56 -14.48
N THR A 169 -3.26 3.08 -15.03
CA THR A 169 -2.68 2.65 -16.31
C THR A 169 -1.16 2.80 -16.29
N ILE A 170 -0.43 1.71 -16.55
CA ILE A 170 1.03 1.74 -16.64
C ILE A 170 1.44 2.55 -17.88
N THR A 171 2.09 3.69 -17.69
CA THR A 171 2.57 4.56 -18.78
C THR A 171 4.02 4.28 -19.14
N MET A 172 4.82 3.84 -18.17
CA MET A 172 6.22 3.43 -18.31
C MET A 172 6.51 2.24 -17.40
N ALA A 173 7.31 1.28 -17.86
CA ALA A 173 7.93 0.27 -17.01
C ALA A 173 9.32 -0.08 -17.54
N GLY A 174 10.29 -0.29 -16.66
CA GLY A 174 11.65 -0.62 -17.07
C GLY A 174 12.63 -0.94 -15.95
N ILE A 175 13.82 -1.40 -16.33
CA ILE A 175 14.96 -1.62 -15.44
C ILE A 175 16.04 -0.59 -15.76
N LYS A 176 16.45 0.19 -14.77
CA LYS A 176 17.55 1.15 -14.85
C LYS A 176 18.80 0.58 -14.20
N LEU A 177 19.89 0.52 -14.97
CA LEU A 177 21.23 0.09 -14.54
C LEU A 177 22.22 1.23 -14.83
N GLY A 178 22.44 2.10 -13.84
CA GLY A 178 23.19 3.35 -14.04
C GLY A 178 22.51 4.25 -15.09
N PRO A 179 23.18 4.61 -16.20
CA PRO A 179 22.58 5.38 -17.29
C PRO A 179 21.70 4.52 -18.22
N LEU A 180 21.88 3.20 -18.27
CA LEU A 180 21.13 2.32 -19.16
C LEU A 180 19.70 2.12 -18.64
N PHE A 181 18.71 2.31 -19.51
CA PHE A 181 17.31 1.97 -19.25
C PHE A 181 16.83 0.90 -20.23
N ILE A 182 16.30 -0.20 -19.69
CA ILE A 182 15.76 -1.33 -20.44
C ILE A 182 14.24 -1.32 -20.26
N PRO A 183 13.44 -0.97 -21.28
CA PRO A 183 11.98 -0.96 -21.18
C PRO A 183 11.44 -2.39 -20.99
N LEU A 184 10.32 -2.49 -20.27
CA LEU A 184 9.61 -3.75 -20.03
C LEU A 184 8.20 -3.69 -20.68
N PRO A 185 7.68 -4.81 -21.22
CA PRO A 185 6.43 -4.86 -22.00
C PRO A 185 5.15 -4.81 -21.14
N PHE A 186 4.98 -3.71 -20.40
CA PHE A 186 3.86 -3.49 -19.48
C PHE A 186 3.12 -2.16 -19.68
N LYS A 187 3.63 -1.27 -20.55
CA LYS A 187 2.93 -0.05 -20.95
C LYS A 187 1.54 -0.36 -21.53
N GLY A 188 0.55 0.45 -21.19
CA GLY A 188 -0.83 0.40 -21.71
C GLY A 188 -1.77 -0.58 -20.98
N ARG A 189 -1.27 -1.34 -19.99
CA ARG A 189 -2.15 -2.15 -19.13
C ARG A 189 -2.87 -1.23 -18.12
N LYS A 190 -4.19 -1.40 -17.92
CA LYS A 190 -5.11 -0.55 -17.11
C LYS A 190 -5.39 -0.96 -15.62
N GLY A 191 -6.66 -1.12 -15.23
CA GLY A 191 -7.12 -1.71 -13.94
C GLY A 191 -7.33 -0.75 -12.77
N TYR A 192 -7.34 -1.26 -11.53
CA TYR A 192 -7.57 -0.44 -10.33
C TYR A 192 -6.84 -0.87 -9.04
N LEU A 193 -6.64 0.10 -8.14
CA LEU A 193 -6.34 -0.04 -6.72
C LEU A 193 -7.48 0.55 -5.90
N ASP A 194 -7.98 -0.18 -4.90
CA ASP A 194 -8.94 0.33 -3.91
C ASP A 194 -8.18 0.84 -2.68
N MET A 195 -8.52 2.05 -2.21
CA MET A 195 -8.00 2.66 -1.00
C MET A 195 -8.82 2.18 0.20
N LEU A 196 -8.29 1.22 0.96
CA LEU A 196 -8.98 0.67 2.13
C LEU A 196 -8.80 1.57 3.36
N TYR A 197 -7.64 2.20 3.48
CA TYR A 197 -7.32 3.12 4.56
C TYR A 197 -6.20 4.07 4.15
N LEU A 198 -6.31 5.34 4.54
CA LEU A 198 -5.31 6.37 4.33
C LEU A 198 -5.29 7.31 5.53
N ASP A 199 -4.11 7.60 6.08
CA ASP A 199 -3.86 8.78 6.90
C ASP A 199 -2.41 9.26 6.76
N ASP A 200 -2.01 10.23 7.58
CA ASP A 200 -0.68 10.86 7.52
C ASP A 200 0.49 9.88 7.68
N GLU A 201 0.25 8.66 8.16
CA GLU A 201 1.28 7.66 8.40
C GLU A 201 1.10 6.38 7.59
N PHE A 202 -0.13 5.89 7.41
CA PHE A 202 -0.44 4.55 6.88
C PHE A 202 -1.32 4.64 5.63
N ARG A 203 -1.01 3.79 4.64
CA ARG A 203 -1.83 3.59 3.44
C ARG A 203 -2.01 2.10 3.17
N VAL A 204 -3.24 1.63 3.25
CA VAL A 204 -3.63 0.25 2.92
C VAL A 204 -4.40 0.27 1.60
N THR A 205 -3.88 -0.42 0.59
CA THR A 205 -4.54 -0.58 -0.71
C THR A 205 -4.78 -2.02 -1.08
N LYS A 206 -5.80 -2.26 -1.91
CA LYS A 206 -6.15 -3.57 -2.46
C LYS A 206 -6.21 -3.49 -3.98
N GLY A 207 -5.31 -4.18 -4.67
CA GLY A 207 -5.39 -4.31 -6.12
C GLY A 207 -6.42 -5.36 -6.52
N ASN A 208 -7.10 -5.16 -7.66
CA ASN A 208 -8.24 -5.96 -8.11
C ASN A 208 -8.09 -7.51 -8.06
N ARG A 209 -6.88 -8.09 -8.15
CA ARG A 209 -6.63 -9.53 -7.95
C ARG A 209 -6.47 -9.84 -6.47
N GLY A 210 -7.22 -9.16 -5.60
CA GLY A 210 -7.20 -9.26 -4.14
C GLY A 210 -5.81 -9.17 -3.49
N GLY A 211 -4.85 -8.50 -4.12
CA GLY A 211 -3.52 -8.29 -3.52
C GLY A 211 -3.60 -7.11 -2.55
N VAL A 212 -3.22 -7.31 -1.29
CA VAL A 212 -3.26 -6.27 -0.24
C VAL A 212 -1.85 -5.73 -0.04
N PHE A 213 -1.73 -4.41 0.10
CA PHE A 213 -0.46 -3.71 0.25
C PHE A 213 -0.54 -2.68 1.38
N LEU A 214 0.39 -2.77 2.33
CA LEU A 214 0.57 -1.78 3.38
C LEU A 214 1.81 -0.95 3.07
N HIS A 215 1.60 0.36 2.97
CA HIS A 215 2.65 1.35 2.88
C HIS A 215 2.63 2.26 4.11
N VAL A 216 3.78 2.83 4.43
CA VAL A 216 3.91 3.86 5.46
C VAL A 216 4.77 5.02 4.98
N ARG A 217 4.61 6.19 5.60
CA ARG A 217 5.54 7.30 5.38
C ARG A 217 6.94 6.92 5.89
N PRO A 218 8.03 7.27 5.16
CA PRO A 218 9.40 7.03 5.62
C PRO A 218 9.69 7.59 7.03
N ASN A 219 9.14 8.76 7.35
CA ASN A 219 9.34 9.42 8.64
C ASN A 219 8.75 8.62 9.83
N SER A 220 7.65 7.88 9.62
CA SER A 220 7.01 7.01 10.63
C SER A 220 7.81 5.73 10.93
N LEU A 221 8.85 5.44 10.14
CA LEU A 221 9.84 4.39 10.42
C LEU A 221 11.04 4.95 11.19
N LEU A 222 11.47 6.17 10.88
CA LEU A 222 12.67 6.80 11.47
C LEU A 222 12.46 7.22 12.94
N SER A 223 11.24 7.53 13.35
CA SER A 223 10.90 7.91 14.74
C SER A 223 11.01 6.77 15.78
N LYS A 224 11.61 5.63 15.41
CA LYS A 224 11.71 4.40 16.22
C LYS A 224 13.13 3.82 16.31
N GLU A 225 14.13 4.51 15.77
CA GLU A 225 15.56 4.18 15.93
C GLU A 225 16.31 5.14 16.88
N ALA A 226 15.56 5.97 17.63
CA ALA A 226 16.06 6.93 18.64
C ALA A 226 15.49 6.62 20.02
#